data_AF-A0A1Y2B540-F1
#
_entry.id   AF-A0A1Y2B540-F1
#
_cell.length_a   1.000
_cell.length_b   1.000
_cell.length_c   1.000
_cell.angle_alpha   90.00
_cell.angle_beta   90.00
_cell.angle_gamma   90.00
#
_symmetry.space_group_name_H-M   'P 1'
#
loop_
_entity.id
_entity.type
_entity.pdbx_description
1 polymer ?
#
loop_
_entity_poly.entity_id
_entity_poly.type
_entity_poly.pdbx_seq_one_letter_code
_entity_poly.pdbx_strand_id
1 'polypeptide(L)'
;MADNDEWEYVTDDEGDFIEDENGNILTPQEAEQRGLVTRANDDGTTDRGLGKNILIGGAILGGLYILNKQLKKKKRVKKANPDNVPYKWVRWNGTAPANTVSSKNSLGKTFIIARGKVEDGIHPGYADPATKKLYTSFGGNEVVVKDFEVLTCPQGKLTWIKCNNPKDIGAKAVIGGYEKDDTPVYVCKCMRDNVAYYGKTYKNGYCAYYGYDGKEWKVNDFEYLAYN
;
A
#
# COMPACT_ATOMS: atom_id res chain seq x y z
N MET A 1 -18.90 20.46 8.22
CA MET A 1 -17.74 21.01 8.96
C MET A 1 -17.25 19.89 9.87
N ALA A 2 -16.20 19.14 9.59
CA ALA A 2 -15.13 19.31 8.61
C ALA A 2 -14.80 17.97 7.93
N ASP A 3 -14.46 18.08 6.64
CA ASP A 3 -13.72 17.10 5.83
C ASP A 3 -12.26 16.95 6.30
N ASN A 4 -11.56 15.97 5.70
CA ASN A 4 -10.11 15.64 5.65
C ASN A 4 -9.73 14.33 6.36
N ASP A 5 -9.10 13.33 5.73
CA ASP A 5 -8.37 13.25 4.45
C ASP A 5 -8.53 11.85 3.81
N GLU A 6 -9.28 11.76 2.72
CA GLU A 6 -9.19 10.65 1.77
C GLU A 6 -8.21 11.10 0.68
N TRP A 7 -6.99 10.56 0.69
CA TRP A 7 -6.02 10.89 -0.35
C TRP A 7 -6.39 10.15 -1.65
N GLU A 8 -7.14 10.84 -2.50
CA GLU A 8 -7.21 10.55 -3.93
C GLU A 8 -5.94 11.08 -4.60
N TYR A 9 -5.20 10.22 -5.31
CA TYR A 9 -4.30 10.70 -6.35
C TYR A 9 -5.11 10.79 -7.64
N VAL A 10 -5.44 12.03 -8.02
CA VAL A 10 -5.79 12.36 -9.40
C VAL A 10 -4.49 12.67 -10.12
N THR A 11 -4.22 11.95 -11.20
CA THR A 11 -3.67 12.62 -12.39
C THR A 11 -4.77 12.57 -13.42
N ASP A 12 -5.04 13.71 -13.99
CA ASP A 12 -6.34 14.14 -14.45
C ASP A 12 -6.60 13.54 -15.83
N ASP A 13 -7.76 12.89 -15.92
CA ASP A 13 -8.56 12.69 -17.12
C ASP A 13 -8.08 11.67 -18.18
N GLU A 14 -9.06 11.10 -18.86
CA GLU A 14 -8.86 10.21 -20.01
C GLU A 14 -8.06 10.94 -21.10
N GLY A 15 -6.77 10.62 -21.22
CA GLY A 15 -5.90 11.22 -22.21
C GLY A 15 -4.52 10.53 -22.28
N ASP A 16 -3.82 10.76 -23.38
CA ASP A 16 -2.41 10.36 -23.52
C ASP A 16 -1.52 11.42 -22.82
N PHE A 17 -0.48 10.99 -22.12
CA PHE A 17 0.45 11.84 -21.36
C PHE A 17 1.88 11.76 -21.89
N ILE A 18 2.68 12.79 -21.61
CA ILE A 18 4.07 12.91 -22.08
C ILE A 18 5.02 13.08 -20.90
N GLU A 19 6.11 12.30 -20.89
CA GLU A 19 7.19 12.42 -19.92
C GLU A 19 8.33 13.24 -20.55
N ASP A 20 8.75 14.32 -19.89
CA ASP A 20 9.88 15.14 -20.36
C ASP A 20 11.24 14.50 -20.02
N GLU A 21 12.33 15.11 -20.49
CA GLU A 21 13.70 14.62 -20.28
C GLU A 21 14.14 14.57 -18.80
N ASN A 22 13.42 15.27 -17.92
CA ASN A 22 13.66 15.32 -16.48
C ASN A 22 12.73 14.38 -15.70
N GLY A 23 11.87 13.62 -16.39
CA GLY A 23 10.92 12.68 -15.79
C GLY A 23 9.62 13.33 -15.30
N ASN A 24 9.34 14.59 -15.66
CA ASN A 24 8.07 15.21 -15.30
C ASN A 24 6.96 14.73 -16.24
N ILE A 25 5.77 14.48 -15.69
CA ILE A 25 4.58 14.08 -16.44
C ILE A 25 3.77 15.32 -16.82
N LEU A 26 3.39 15.42 -18.09
CA LEU A 26 2.66 16.55 -18.66
C LEU A 26 1.42 16.06 -19.41
N THR A 27 0.34 16.82 -19.28
CA THR A 27 -0.82 16.72 -20.17
C THR A 27 -0.47 17.20 -21.58
N PRO A 28 -1.27 16.85 -22.61
CA PRO A 28 -1.06 17.33 -23.97
C PRO A 28 -1.07 18.87 -24.09
N GLN A 29 -1.89 19.55 -23.29
CA GLN A 29 -1.99 21.01 -23.30
C GLN A 29 -0.75 21.66 -22.67
N GLU A 30 -0.22 21.10 -21.59
CA GLU A 30 1.01 21.58 -20.95
C GLU A 30 2.24 21.35 -21.82
N ALA A 31 2.29 20.20 -22.50
CA ALA A 31 3.35 19.89 -23.45
C ALA A 31 3.32 20.86 -24.66
N GLU A 32 2.14 21.27 -25.13
CA GLU A 32 1.97 22.28 -26.18
C GLU A 32 2.48 23.67 -25.73
N GLN A 33 2.12 24.10 -24.52
CA GLN A 33 2.62 25.37 -23.95
C GLN A 33 4.15 25.39 -23.82
N ARG A 34 4.76 24.21 -23.58
CA ARG A 34 6.22 24.05 -23.49
C ARG A 34 6.90 23.83 -24.84
N GLY A 35 6.15 23.82 -25.95
CA GLY A 35 6.67 23.58 -27.29
C GLY A 35 7.16 22.15 -27.53
N LEU A 36 6.75 21.20 -26.69
CA LEU A 36 7.10 19.78 -26.78
C LEU A 36 6.20 19.03 -27.76
N VAL A 37 4.98 19.53 -28.01
CA VAL A 37 4.04 19.02 -29.02
C VAL A 37 3.27 20.16 -29.70
N THR A 38 2.60 19.86 -30.81
CA THR A 38 1.73 20.79 -31.54
C THR A 38 0.43 20.12 -31.92
N ARG A 39 -0.69 20.87 -31.95
CA ARG A 39 -1.99 20.40 -32.45
C ARG A 39 -2.01 20.25 -33.99
N ALA A 40 -2.87 19.36 -34.46
CA ALA A 40 -3.09 19.01 -35.85
C ALA A 40 -4.45 19.55 -36.19
N ASN A 41 -4.59 19.95 -37.45
CA ASN A 41 -5.89 20.15 -38.04
C ASN A 41 -6.59 18.79 -38.17
N ASP A 42 -7.91 18.81 -38.37
CA ASP A 42 -8.76 17.61 -38.45
C ASP A 42 -8.36 16.65 -39.59
N ASP A 43 -7.53 17.10 -40.54
CA ASP A 43 -6.96 16.34 -41.66
C ASP A 43 -5.55 15.75 -41.37
N GLY A 44 -5.04 15.93 -40.15
CA GLY A 44 -3.71 15.47 -39.73
C GLY A 44 -2.56 16.39 -40.15
N THR A 45 -2.83 17.55 -40.74
CA THR A 45 -1.80 18.55 -41.09
C THR A 45 -1.46 19.46 -39.91
N THR A 46 -0.30 20.13 -39.97
CA THR A 46 0.11 21.13 -38.96
C THR A 46 0.27 22.49 -39.62
N ASP A 47 -0.26 23.54 -38.98
CA ASP A 47 0.01 24.92 -39.39
C ASP A 47 1.48 25.26 -39.07
N ARG A 48 2.36 25.10 -40.05
CA ARG A 48 3.76 25.53 -39.95
C ARG A 48 3.84 27.04 -40.12
N GLY A 49 3.60 27.79 -39.05
CA GLY A 49 4.03 29.19 -38.96
C GLY A 49 5.56 29.27 -38.94
N LEU A 50 6.16 29.92 -39.96
CA LEU A 50 7.59 30.23 -39.99
C LEU A 50 7.99 31.04 -38.74
N GLY A 51 8.82 30.46 -37.85
CA GLY A 51 9.53 31.30 -36.87
C GLY A 51 9.95 30.70 -35.53
N LYS A 52 9.74 29.40 -35.23
CA LYS A 52 10.27 28.81 -33.99
C LYS A 52 10.86 27.43 -34.24
N ASN A 53 12.06 27.21 -33.71
CA ASN A 53 12.81 25.95 -33.78
C ASN A 53 11.94 24.80 -33.23
N ILE A 54 11.41 23.97 -34.13
CA ILE A 54 10.69 22.75 -33.80
C ILE A 54 11.74 21.70 -33.43
N LEU A 55 11.83 21.32 -32.16
CA LEU A 55 12.46 20.04 -31.81
C LEU A 55 11.51 18.92 -32.25
N ILE A 56 12.01 18.14 -33.20
CA ILE A 56 11.32 17.02 -33.84
C ILE A 56 11.27 15.86 -32.85
N GLY A 57 10.06 15.48 -32.45
CA GLY A 57 9.72 14.19 -31.85
C GLY A 57 8.20 13.97 -31.94
N GLY A 58 7.69 13.53 -33.10
CA GLY A 58 6.24 13.54 -33.42
C GLY A 58 5.35 12.62 -32.54
N ALA A 59 4.04 12.84 -32.38
CA ALA A 59 3.15 13.92 -32.81
C ALA A 59 1.88 14.02 -31.87
N ILE A 60 0.83 14.70 -32.38
CA ILE A 60 -0.52 15.36 -32.07
C ILE A 60 -1.89 14.71 -31.57
N LEU A 61 -2.42 15.06 -30.39
CA LEU A 61 -3.66 14.47 -29.83
C LEU A 61 -5.01 15.07 -30.31
N GLY A 62 -5.54 14.43 -31.35
CA GLY A 62 -6.94 14.48 -31.83
C GLY A 62 -7.26 13.42 -32.91
N GLY A 63 -6.33 12.46 -33.15
CA GLY A 63 -6.36 11.50 -34.26
C GLY A 63 -4.95 11.01 -34.66
N LEU A 64 -4.16 10.47 -33.71
CA LEU A 64 -2.71 10.73 -33.68
C LEU A 64 -1.71 9.62 -34.13
N TYR A 65 -0.80 9.92 -35.08
CA TYR A 65 0.58 9.41 -35.24
C TYR A 65 1.64 9.80 -34.15
N ILE A 66 2.02 8.89 -33.26
CA ILE A 66 3.15 9.05 -32.30
C ILE A 66 4.37 8.25 -32.78
N LEU A 67 5.58 8.85 -32.83
CA LEU A 67 6.83 8.12 -33.05
C LEU A 67 7.68 8.06 -31.75
N ASN A 68 7.69 6.84 -31.18
CA ASN A 68 8.46 6.30 -30.06
C ASN A 68 9.69 7.06 -29.51
N LYS A 69 9.60 7.43 -28.24
CA LYS A 69 10.15 6.64 -27.11
C LYS A 69 9.41 7.08 -25.84
N GLN A 70 8.91 6.13 -25.04
CA GLN A 70 8.29 6.34 -23.71
C GLN A 70 6.75 6.39 -23.59
N LEU A 71 5.99 5.76 -24.49
CA LEU A 71 4.58 5.47 -24.20
C LEU A 71 4.45 4.33 -23.18
N LYS A 72 4.21 4.65 -21.90
CA LYS A 72 3.90 3.68 -20.85
C LYS A 72 2.39 3.38 -20.86
N LYS A 73 1.96 2.28 -21.49
CA LYS A 73 0.59 1.76 -21.34
C LYS A 73 0.42 1.13 -19.96
N LYS A 74 -0.24 1.80 -19.01
CA LYS A 74 -0.62 1.21 -17.72
C LYS A 74 -2.06 0.71 -17.76
N LYS A 75 -2.26 -0.54 -17.36
CA LYS A 75 -3.58 -1.16 -17.23
C LYS A 75 -4.26 -0.63 -15.97
N ARG A 76 -5.52 -0.17 -16.09
CA ARG A 76 -6.41 0.14 -14.96
C ARG A 76 -6.44 -1.03 -13.98
N VAL A 77 -6.09 -0.79 -12.73
CA VAL A 77 -6.51 -1.63 -11.61
C VAL A 77 -7.14 -0.69 -10.61
N LYS A 78 -8.44 -0.84 -10.36
CA LYS A 78 -9.05 -0.25 -9.16
C LYS A 78 -8.24 -0.79 -7.99
N LYS A 79 -7.61 0.06 -7.16
CA LYS A 79 -7.34 -0.36 -5.78
C LYS A 79 -8.70 -0.83 -5.27
N ALA A 80 -8.78 -2.08 -4.81
CA ALA A 80 -10.02 -2.57 -4.22
C ALA A 80 -10.45 -1.51 -3.21
N ASN A 81 -11.68 -1.00 -3.35
CA ASN A 81 -12.22 -0.05 -2.39
C ASN A 81 -12.01 -0.65 -0.99
N PRO A 82 -11.20 -0.03 -0.10
CA PRO A 82 -11.05 -0.52 1.27
C PRO A 82 -12.39 -0.60 2.00
N ASP A 83 -13.46 0.05 1.52
CA ASP A 83 -14.79 0.00 2.13
C ASP A 83 -15.58 -1.30 1.85
N ASN A 84 -15.11 -2.18 0.96
CA ASN A 84 -15.71 -3.51 0.78
C ASN A 84 -14.89 -4.63 1.41
N VAL A 85 -14.15 -4.32 2.48
CA VAL A 85 -13.55 -5.33 3.35
C VAL A 85 -14.28 -5.36 4.69
N PRO A 86 -14.42 -6.52 5.35
CA PRO A 86 -15.23 -6.62 6.56
C PRO A 86 -14.49 -6.13 7.82
N TYR A 87 -13.34 -5.46 7.69
CA TYR A 87 -12.50 -5.06 8.82
C TYR A 87 -12.16 -3.57 8.78
N LYS A 88 -11.85 -3.01 9.95
CA LYS A 88 -11.41 -1.62 10.10
C LYS A 88 -10.30 -1.52 11.13
N TRP A 89 -9.46 -0.50 10.96
CA TRP A 89 -8.46 -0.11 11.94
C TRP A 89 -9.03 1.01 12.80
N VAL A 90 -8.93 0.87 14.13
CA VAL A 90 -9.50 1.82 15.09
C VAL A 90 -8.40 2.26 16.04
N ARG A 91 -8.24 3.58 16.23
CA ARG A 91 -7.27 4.12 17.19
C ARG A 91 -7.47 3.53 18.58
N TRP A 92 -6.39 3.09 19.21
CA TRP A 92 -6.41 2.64 20.59
C TRP A 92 -6.60 3.82 21.54
N ASN A 93 -7.61 3.73 22.42
CA ASN A 93 -7.92 4.75 23.43
C ASN A 93 -7.71 4.26 24.88
N GLY A 94 -7.03 3.13 25.06
CA GLY A 94 -6.82 2.49 26.36
C GLY A 94 -7.76 1.32 26.64
N THR A 95 -8.80 1.12 25.83
CA THR A 95 -9.74 0.00 25.93
C THR A 95 -9.91 -0.67 24.57
N ALA A 96 -10.09 -2.00 24.57
CA ALA A 96 -10.34 -2.74 23.34
C ALA A 96 -11.75 -2.46 22.81
N PRO A 97 -11.91 -1.93 21.58
CA PRO A 97 -13.22 -1.76 20.97
C PRO A 97 -13.95 -3.10 20.77
N ALA A 98 -15.27 -3.02 20.53
CA ALA A 98 -16.04 -4.19 20.11
C ALA A 98 -15.45 -4.81 18.83
N ASN A 99 -15.52 -6.14 18.72
CA ASN A 99 -15.01 -6.91 17.59
C ASN A 99 -13.49 -6.80 17.36
N THR A 100 -12.72 -6.43 18.39
CA THR A 100 -11.26 -6.44 18.32
C THR A 100 -10.74 -7.85 18.05
N VAL A 101 -9.87 -7.99 17.05
CA VAL A 101 -9.25 -9.26 16.71
C VAL A 101 -8.11 -9.54 17.69
N SER A 102 -8.29 -10.59 18.50
CA SER A 102 -7.35 -10.94 19.56
C SER A 102 -7.30 -12.45 19.79
N SER A 103 -6.24 -12.91 20.46
CA SER A 103 -6.13 -14.29 20.95
C SER A 103 -5.50 -14.33 22.33
N LYS A 104 -5.99 -15.26 23.16
CA LYS A 104 -5.32 -15.61 24.42
C LYS A 104 -4.23 -16.64 24.11
N ASN A 105 -3.05 -16.45 24.68
CA ASN A 105 -1.91 -17.34 24.50
C ASN A 105 -1.61 -18.19 25.75
N SER A 106 -0.69 -19.13 25.61
CA SER A 106 -0.26 -20.05 26.67
C SER A 106 0.48 -19.35 27.83
N LEU A 107 0.93 -18.11 27.65
CA LEU A 107 1.52 -17.29 28.72
C LEU A 107 0.45 -16.59 29.58
N GLY A 108 -0.84 -16.83 29.31
CA GLY A 108 -1.95 -16.17 29.98
C GLY A 108 -2.22 -14.74 29.52
N LYS A 109 -1.49 -14.25 28.50
CA LYS A 109 -1.70 -12.92 27.92
C LYS A 109 -2.73 -12.96 26.80
N THR A 110 -3.31 -11.80 26.52
CA THR A 110 -4.12 -11.56 25.33
C THR A 110 -3.36 -10.65 24.39
N PHE A 111 -3.10 -11.11 23.17
CA PHE A 111 -2.51 -10.28 22.13
C PHE A 111 -3.58 -9.82 21.14
N ILE A 112 -3.57 -8.53 20.85
CA ILE A 112 -4.44 -7.87 19.88
C ILE A 112 -3.64 -7.62 18.60
N ILE A 113 -4.28 -7.81 17.44
CA ILE A 113 -3.67 -7.41 16.17
C ILE A 113 -3.73 -5.88 16.05
N ALA A 114 -2.58 -5.25 15.90
CA ALA A 114 -2.44 -3.80 15.88
C ALA A 114 -1.47 -3.34 14.80
N ARG A 115 -1.49 -2.05 14.47
CA ARG A 115 -0.53 -1.40 13.56
C ARG A 115 -0.14 -0.01 14.04
N GLY A 116 1.04 0.46 13.67
CA GLY A 116 1.54 1.76 14.07
C GLY A 116 2.60 2.30 13.11
N LYS A 117 2.91 3.59 13.23
CA LYS A 117 3.86 4.28 12.37
C LYS A 117 5.31 3.97 12.77
N VAL A 118 6.15 3.58 11.82
CA VAL A 118 7.60 3.34 11.98
C VAL A 118 8.30 3.75 10.68
N GLU A 119 9.35 4.58 10.74
CA GLU A 119 10.20 4.97 9.59
C GLU A 119 9.41 5.27 8.29
N ASP A 120 8.49 6.24 8.37
CA ASP A 120 7.56 6.66 7.31
C ASP A 120 6.53 5.61 6.82
N GLY A 121 6.56 4.37 7.34
CA GLY A 121 5.59 3.32 7.05
C GLY A 121 4.58 3.09 8.17
N ILE A 122 3.61 2.21 7.90
CA ILE A 122 2.64 1.67 8.86
C ILE A 122 2.85 0.17 8.93
N HIS A 123 3.19 -0.35 10.12
CA HIS A 123 3.57 -1.74 10.28
C HIS A 123 2.66 -2.46 11.27
N PRO A 124 2.16 -3.67 10.91
CA PRO A 124 1.39 -4.48 11.81
C PRO A 124 2.28 -5.19 12.84
N GLY A 125 1.65 -5.60 13.94
CA GLY A 125 2.27 -6.32 15.03
C GLY A 125 1.22 -6.77 16.03
N TYR A 126 1.66 -7.03 17.27
CA TYR A 126 0.77 -7.38 18.37
C TYR A 126 0.81 -6.31 19.46
N ALA A 127 -0.35 -5.98 20.02
CA ALA A 127 -0.46 -5.13 21.19
C ALA A 127 -0.83 -5.96 22.42
N ASP A 128 -0.24 -5.61 23.56
CA ASP A 128 -0.58 -6.16 24.87
C ASP A 128 -1.44 -5.12 25.64
N PRO A 129 -2.74 -5.39 25.88
CA PRO A 129 -3.63 -4.47 26.59
C PRO A 129 -3.14 -4.11 27.99
N ALA A 130 -2.41 -5.00 28.66
CA ALA A 130 -1.89 -4.75 29.99
C ALA A 130 -0.78 -3.69 29.97
N THR A 131 0.08 -3.72 28.95
CA THR A 131 1.18 -2.75 28.80
C THR A 131 0.80 -1.52 27.98
N LYS A 132 -0.32 -1.58 27.25
CA LYS A 132 -0.83 -0.53 26.35
C LYS A 132 0.20 -0.13 25.29
N LYS A 133 0.93 -1.13 24.78
CA LYS A 133 1.99 -0.96 23.77
C LYS A 133 1.76 -1.91 22.61
N LEU A 134 2.01 -1.42 21.40
CA LEU A 134 2.20 -2.23 20.20
C LEU A 134 3.69 -2.61 20.10
N TYR A 135 3.93 -3.87 19.76
CA TYR A 135 5.22 -4.43 19.42
C TYR A 135 5.18 -4.82 17.94
N THR A 136 6.05 -4.21 17.14
CA THR A 136 6.23 -4.51 15.71
C THR A 136 7.71 -4.75 15.42
N SER A 137 8.06 -5.00 14.16
CA SER A 137 9.43 -5.26 13.73
C SER A 137 9.85 -4.32 12.62
N PHE A 138 11.08 -3.82 12.70
CA PHE A 138 11.70 -3.00 11.66
C PHE A 138 13.23 -3.03 11.77
N GLY A 139 13.92 -3.13 10.63
CA GLY A 139 15.38 -2.95 10.57
C GLY A 139 16.17 -3.92 11.45
N GLY A 140 15.67 -5.13 11.69
CA GLY A 140 16.32 -6.12 12.57
C GLY A 140 15.95 -6.01 14.05
N ASN A 141 15.16 -5.03 14.46
CA ASN A 141 14.81 -4.78 15.86
C ASN A 141 13.30 -4.91 16.11
N GLU A 142 12.95 -5.19 17.38
CA GLU A 142 11.58 -4.96 17.87
C GLU A 142 11.40 -3.46 18.11
N VAL A 143 10.30 -2.91 17.58
CA VAL A 143 9.94 -1.51 17.75
C VAL A 143 8.67 -1.41 18.59
N VAL A 144 8.72 -0.58 19.62
CA VAL A 144 7.61 -0.37 20.56
C VAL A 144 6.92 0.95 20.27
N VAL A 145 5.62 0.89 20.00
CA VAL A 145 4.80 2.05 19.62
C VAL A 145 3.68 2.25 20.65
N LYS A 146 3.49 3.50 21.09
CA LYS A 146 2.45 3.88 22.06
C LYS A 146 1.15 4.33 21.39
N ASP A 147 1.26 5.03 20.26
CA ASP A 147 0.13 5.45 19.45
C ASP A 147 -0.08 4.46 18.30
N PHE A 148 -1.13 3.64 18.43
CA PHE A 148 -1.42 2.57 17.47
C PHE A 148 -2.91 2.43 17.22
N GLU A 149 -3.23 1.67 16.18
CA GLU A 149 -4.58 1.27 15.83
C GLU A 149 -4.73 -0.24 16.01
N VAL A 150 -5.92 -0.69 16.37
CA VAL A 150 -6.26 -2.11 16.51
C VAL A 150 -7.18 -2.56 15.39
N LEU A 151 -6.99 -3.79 14.93
CA LEU A 151 -7.85 -4.41 13.93
C LEU A 151 -9.17 -4.82 14.58
N THR A 152 -10.28 -4.38 14.00
CA THR A 152 -11.63 -4.83 14.38
C THR A 152 -12.35 -5.42 13.18
N CYS A 153 -13.07 -6.52 13.38
CA CYS A 153 -13.78 -7.23 12.33
C CYS A 153 -14.89 -8.10 12.93
N PRO A 154 -16.11 -8.13 12.35
CA PRO A 154 -17.16 -9.04 12.80
C PRO A 154 -16.68 -10.49 12.85
N GLN A 155 -17.16 -11.24 13.83
CA GLN A 155 -16.76 -12.64 14.02
C GLN A 155 -17.06 -13.49 12.77
N GLY A 156 -16.17 -14.45 12.49
CA GLY A 156 -16.31 -15.37 11.36
C GLY A 156 -15.97 -14.80 9.98
N LYS A 157 -15.56 -13.53 9.89
CA LYS A 157 -15.18 -12.89 8.62
C LYS A 157 -13.70 -12.98 8.28
N LEU A 158 -12.88 -13.44 9.22
CA LEU A 158 -11.44 -13.60 9.04
C LEU A 158 -11.03 -15.07 9.18
N THR A 159 -10.01 -15.45 8.43
CA THR A 159 -9.40 -16.78 8.47
C THR A 159 -7.89 -16.68 8.39
N TRP A 160 -7.20 -17.61 9.05
CA TRP A 160 -5.76 -17.77 8.96
C TRP A 160 -5.44 -18.78 7.85
N ILE A 161 -4.57 -18.40 6.93
CA ILE A 161 -4.16 -19.25 5.80
C ILE A 161 -2.67 -19.53 5.93
N LYS A 162 -2.31 -20.82 5.99
CA LYS A 162 -0.91 -21.27 6.03
C LYS A 162 -0.16 -20.80 4.79
N CYS A 163 1.07 -20.34 4.98
CA CYS A 163 1.92 -19.82 3.93
C CYS A 163 3.38 -20.06 4.29
N ASN A 164 4.15 -20.53 3.32
CA ASN A 164 5.61 -20.68 3.41
C ASN A 164 6.35 -19.94 2.29
N ASN A 165 5.61 -19.29 1.39
CA ASN A 165 6.11 -18.48 0.31
C ASN A 165 5.22 -17.23 0.16
N PRO A 166 5.71 -16.05 0.57
CA PRO A 166 4.91 -14.81 0.56
C PRO A 166 4.31 -14.43 -0.81
N LYS A 167 4.87 -14.93 -1.92
CA LYS A 167 4.32 -14.71 -3.27
C LYS A 167 2.92 -15.31 -3.45
N ASP A 168 2.56 -16.30 -2.65
CA ASP A 168 1.29 -17.03 -2.73
C ASP A 168 0.17 -16.37 -1.90
N ILE A 169 0.44 -15.22 -1.27
CA ILE A 169 -0.56 -14.45 -0.51
C ILE A 169 -1.70 -14.01 -1.44
N GLY A 170 -2.93 -14.42 -1.10
CA GLY A 170 -4.12 -14.18 -1.90
C GLY A 170 -4.57 -12.71 -1.94
N ALA A 171 -5.51 -12.40 -2.83
CA ALA A 171 -6.05 -11.05 -2.99
C ALA A 171 -6.88 -10.56 -1.78
N LYS A 172 -7.44 -11.48 -0.98
CA LYS A 172 -8.21 -11.16 0.23
C LYS A 172 -7.37 -11.08 1.50
N ALA A 173 -6.04 -10.93 1.38
CA ALA A 173 -5.18 -10.79 2.54
C ALA A 173 -5.45 -9.44 3.25
N VAL A 174 -5.45 -9.46 4.58
CA VAL A 174 -5.60 -8.25 5.40
C VAL A 174 -4.34 -7.42 5.29
N ILE A 175 -4.49 -6.19 4.80
CA ILE A 175 -3.40 -5.23 4.70
C ILE A 175 -3.20 -4.60 6.09
N GLY A 176 -2.02 -4.82 6.65
CA GLY A 176 -1.56 -4.28 7.92
C GLY A 176 -1.04 -2.86 7.82
N GLY A 177 -0.69 -2.41 6.62
CA GLY A 177 -0.18 -1.07 6.34
C GLY A 177 0.67 -1.08 5.08
N TYR A 178 1.59 -0.13 4.99
CA TYR A 178 2.46 0.08 3.83
C TYR A 178 3.85 0.48 4.28
N GLU A 179 4.87 0.02 3.57
CA GLU A 179 6.23 0.57 3.65
C GLU A 179 6.26 1.98 3.01
N LYS A 180 7.38 2.69 3.16
CA LYS A 180 7.60 4.03 2.61
C LYS A 180 7.37 4.14 1.10
N ASP A 181 7.60 3.06 0.36
CA ASP A 181 7.47 2.98 -1.10
C ASP A 181 6.09 2.47 -1.57
N ASP A 182 5.08 2.57 -0.70
CA ASP A 182 3.73 2.04 -0.90
C ASP A 182 3.65 0.51 -1.05
N THR A 183 4.72 -0.24 -0.74
CA THR A 183 4.68 -1.70 -0.72
C THR A 183 3.71 -2.17 0.38
N PRO A 184 2.65 -2.93 0.05
CA PRO A 184 1.71 -3.42 1.05
C PRO A 184 2.37 -4.43 1.97
N VAL A 185 2.14 -4.26 3.28
CA VAL A 185 2.51 -5.24 4.31
C VAL A 185 1.27 -5.95 4.82
N TYR A 186 1.36 -7.27 4.96
CA TYR A 186 0.23 -8.13 5.33
C TYR A 186 0.38 -8.59 6.78
N VAL A 187 -0.75 -8.72 7.47
CA VAL A 187 -0.78 -9.25 8.83
C VAL A 187 -0.47 -10.75 8.80
N CYS A 188 0.54 -11.17 9.55
CA CYS A 188 0.87 -12.58 9.73
C CYS A 188 0.81 -13.01 11.20
N LYS A 189 0.62 -14.30 11.40
CA LYS A 189 0.75 -15.01 12.67
C LYS A 189 1.97 -15.92 12.60
N CYS A 190 2.85 -15.76 13.58
CA CYS A 190 4.11 -16.47 13.72
C CYS A 190 4.08 -17.26 15.02
N MET A 191 4.29 -18.58 14.95
CA MET A 191 4.33 -19.43 16.15
C MET A 191 5.76 -19.50 16.70
N ARG A 192 5.90 -19.28 18.00
CA ARG A 192 7.14 -19.49 18.76
C ARG A 192 6.80 -20.09 20.11
N ASP A 193 7.38 -21.23 20.46
CA ASP A 193 7.19 -21.87 21.77
C ASP A 193 5.70 -22.04 22.15
N ASN A 194 4.89 -22.44 21.16
CA ASN A 194 3.43 -22.59 21.28
C ASN A 194 2.66 -21.27 21.59
N VAL A 195 3.30 -20.12 21.40
CA VAL A 195 2.71 -18.78 21.49
C VAL A 195 2.56 -18.19 20.09
N ALA A 196 1.38 -17.63 19.82
CA ALA A 196 1.14 -16.88 18.59
C ALA A 196 1.58 -15.43 18.77
N TYR A 197 2.51 -14.97 17.95
CA TYR A 197 2.89 -13.58 17.76
C TYR A 197 2.34 -13.06 16.44
N TYR A 198 2.09 -11.75 16.35
CA TYR A 198 1.60 -11.12 15.13
C TYR A 198 2.64 -10.17 14.58
N GLY A 199 2.75 -10.12 13.25
CA GLY A 199 3.79 -9.37 12.59
C GLY A 199 3.43 -9.03 11.15
N LYS A 200 4.46 -8.90 10.32
CA LYS A 200 4.37 -8.46 8.94
C LYS A 200 5.02 -9.45 7.96
N THR A 201 4.50 -9.46 6.74
CA THR A 201 5.17 -10.03 5.57
C THR A 201 4.83 -9.19 4.35
N TYR A 202 5.56 -9.40 3.25
CA TYR A 202 5.40 -8.69 1.99
C TYR A 202 5.56 -9.69 0.84
N LYS A 203 4.78 -9.53 -0.24
CA LYS A 203 4.74 -10.52 -1.35
C LYS A 203 6.09 -10.74 -2.02
N ASN A 204 6.90 -9.69 -2.10
CA ASN A 204 8.25 -9.74 -2.67
C ASN A 204 9.31 -10.16 -1.64
N GLY A 205 8.90 -10.53 -0.43
CA GLY A 205 9.76 -10.96 0.65
C GLY A 205 10.06 -12.44 0.64
N TYR A 206 10.85 -12.85 1.62
CA TYR A 206 11.30 -14.22 1.79
C TYR A 206 10.49 -14.98 2.84
N CYS A 207 10.00 -14.28 3.87
CA CYS A 207 9.36 -14.89 5.02
C CYS A 207 8.46 -13.89 5.78
N ALA A 208 7.95 -14.29 6.94
CA ALA A 208 7.28 -13.42 7.90
C ALA A 208 8.24 -12.90 8.98
N TYR A 209 7.95 -11.71 9.50
CA TYR A 209 8.76 -10.98 10.47
C TYR A 209 7.89 -10.57 11.67
N TYR A 210 8.39 -10.74 12.89
CA TYR A 210 7.72 -10.27 14.11
C TYR A 210 8.72 -9.76 15.13
N GLY A 211 8.32 -8.79 15.96
CA GLY A 211 9.14 -8.28 17.05
C GLY A 211 9.02 -9.16 18.29
N TYR A 212 10.13 -9.51 18.92
CA TYR A 212 10.11 -10.17 20.22
C TYR A 212 11.46 -10.01 20.90
N ASP A 213 11.43 -9.60 22.18
CA ASP A 213 12.60 -9.52 23.04
C ASP A 213 13.69 -8.62 22.46
N GLY A 214 13.29 -7.42 22.03
CA GLY A 214 14.18 -6.42 21.45
C GLY A 214 14.61 -6.69 20.00
N LYS A 215 14.24 -7.83 19.40
CA LYS A 215 14.73 -8.25 18.08
C LYS A 215 13.61 -8.53 17.08
N GLU A 216 13.89 -8.32 15.79
CA GLU A 216 13.10 -8.85 14.69
C GLU A 216 13.46 -10.31 14.41
N TRP A 217 12.45 -11.17 14.48
CA TRP A 217 12.56 -12.59 14.21
C TRP A 217 11.92 -12.94 12.87
N LYS A 218 12.50 -13.93 12.19
CA LYS A 218 12.09 -14.40 10.85
C LYS A 218 11.48 -15.79 10.95
N VAL A 219 10.37 -16.04 10.25
CA VAL A 219 9.69 -17.35 10.24
C VAL A 219 9.25 -17.68 8.82
N ASN A 220 9.70 -18.83 8.31
CA ASN A 220 9.33 -19.29 6.97
C ASN A 220 7.92 -19.88 6.96
N ASP A 221 7.55 -20.70 7.94
CA ASP A 221 6.22 -21.28 8.04
C ASP A 221 5.32 -20.41 8.93
N PHE A 222 4.43 -19.64 8.32
CA PHE A 222 3.54 -18.71 9.01
C PHE A 222 2.11 -18.85 8.50
N GLU A 223 1.20 -18.07 9.09
CA GLU A 223 -0.15 -17.90 8.56
C GLU A 223 -0.35 -16.42 8.22
N TYR A 224 -0.98 -16.10 7.09
CA TYR A 224 -1.45 -14.74 6.82
C TYR A 224 -2.94 -14.64 7.12
N LEU A 225 -3.37 -13.46 7.56
CA LEU A 225 -4.77 -13.18 7.83
C LEU A 225 -5.48 -12.82 6.53
N ALA A 226 -6.60 -13.45 6.25
CA ALA A 226 -7.44 -13.15 5.10
C ALA A 226 -8.90 -12.95 5.52
N TYR A 227 -9.66 -12.22 4.71
CA TYR A 227 -11.10 -12.08 4.90
C TYR A 227 -11.90 -12.93 3.91
N ASN A 228 -13.13 -13.25 4.28
CA ASN A 228 -14.04 -14.09 3.50
C ASN A 228 -15.06 -13.26 2.72
#